data_AF-A0A351HDL6-F1
#
_entry.id   AF-A0A351HDL6-F1
#
_cell.length_a   1.000
_cell.length_b   1.000
_cell.length_c   1.000
_cell.angle_alpha   90.00
_cell.angle_beta   90.00
_cell.angle_gamma   90.00
#
_symmetry.space_group_name_H-M   'P 1'
#
loop_
_entity.id
_entity.type
_entity.pdbx_description
1 polymer ?
#
loop_
_entity_poly.entity_id
_entity_poly.type
_entity_poly.pdbx_seq_one_letter_code
_entity_poly.pdbx_strand_id
1 'polypeptide(L)' 'MQPIDLDAHWSEIRLRANEIVAREPALKTLINETVLDRENFAECLTYRLTRKLVNHATSIEVLHETFMDAFLHHPMILQ' A
#
# COMPACT_ATOMS: atom_id res chain seq x y z
N MET A 1 -21.47 5.27 -7.41
CA MET A 1 -20.51 5.39 -6.29
C MET A 1 -20.13 6.85 -6.15
N GLN A 2 -20.03 7.37 -4.92
CA GLN A 2 -19.40 8.68 -4.72
C GLN A 2 -17.89 8.52 -4.91
N PRO A 3 -17.20 9.48 -5.54
CA PRO A 3 -15.75 9.42 -5.69
C PRO A 3 -15.09 9.40 -4.30
N ILE A 4 -14.18 8.45 -4.08
CA ILE A 4 -13.38 8.38 -2.87
C ILE A 4 -12.33 9.49 -2.90
N ASP A 5 -12.23 10.26 -1.83
CA ASP A 5 -11.09 11.13 -1.59
C ASP A 5 -9.90 10.27 -1.13
N LEU A 6 -9.07 9.89 -2.11
CA LEU A 6 -7.96 8.98 -1.89
C LEU A 6 -6.88 9.58 -0.98
N ASP A 7 -6.68 10.89 -1.04
CA ASP A 7 -5.69 11.59 -0.22
C ASP A 7 -6.12 11.65 1.25
N ALA A 8 -7.41 11.92 1.49
CA ALA A 8 -7.98 11.86 2.82
C ALA A 8 -7.90 10.43 3.39
N HIS A 9 -8.23 9.41 2.58
CA HIS A 9 -8.15 8.02 3.00
C HIS A 9 -6.71 7.58 3.31
N TRP A 10 -5.75 7.98 2.47
CA TRP A 10 -4.33 7.70 2.70
C TRP A 10 -3.82 8.34 3.98
N SER A 11 -4.20 9.60 4.23
CA SER A 11 -3.83 10.32 5.44
C SER A 11 -4.35 9.62 6.70
N GLU A 12 -5.59 9.13 6.66
CA GLU A 12 -6.17 8.35 7.75
C GLU A 12 -5.42 7.03 8.01
N ILE A 13 -5.04 6.32 6.95
CA ILE A 13 -4.25 5.08 7.07
C ILE A 13 -2.89 5.38 7.73
N ARG A 14 -2.19 6.44 7.32
CA ARG A 14 -0.91 6.84 7.92
C ARG A 14 -1.06 7.23 9.39
N LEU A 15 -2.16 7.90 9.77
CA LEU A 15 -2.44 8.24 11.16
C LEU A 15 -2.57 6.96 12.00
N ARG A 16 -3.41 6.03 11.57
CA ARG A 16 -3.62 4.74 12.26
C ARG A 16 -2.33 3.91 12.33
N ALA A 17 -1.51 3.94 11.29
CA ALA A 17 -0.20 3.28 11.28
C ALA A 17 0.73 3.83 12.37
N ASN A 18 0.79 5.16 12.55
CA ASN A 18 1.56 5.77 13.65
C ASN A 18 1.02 5.35 15.03
N GLU A 19 -0.30 5.30 15.21
CA GLU A 19 -0.92 4.84 16.45
C GLU A 19 -0.57 3.37 16.76
N ILE A 20 -0.54 2.51 15.75
CA ILE A 20 -0.13 1.10 15.90
C ILE A 20 1.32 1.02 16.35
N VAL A 21 2.23 1.76 15.73
CA VAL A 21 3.66 1.78 16.11
C VAL A 21 3.85 2.28 17.55
N ALA A 22 3.10 3.29 17.96
CA ALA A 22 3.16 3.82 19.32
C ALA A 22 2.66 2.81 20.36
N ARG A 23 1.61 2.05 20.03
CA ARG A 23 1.02 1.04 20.92
C ARG A 23 1.82 -0.26 20.96
N GLU A 24 2.38 -0.67 19.82
CA GLU A 24 3.09 -1.93 19.65
C GLU A 24 4.42 -1.72 18.88
N PRO A 25 5.51 -1.37 19.61
CA PRO A 25 6.81 -1.14 18.99
C PRO A 25 7.37 -2.35 18.23
N ALA A 26 6.97 -3.57 18.57
CA ALA A 26 7.43 -4.77 17.86
C ALA A 26 6.96 -4.81 16.40
N LEU A 27 5.86 -4.12 16.07
CA LEU A 27 5.34 -4.01 14.70
C LEU A 27 5.99 -2.89 13.89
N LYS A 28 6.88 -2.08 14.49
CA LYS A 28 7.45 -0.89 13.84
C LYS A 28 8.04 -1.17 12.47
N THR A 29 8.91 -2.17 12.34
CA THR A 29 9.54 -2.50 11.06
C THR A 29 8.49 -2.86 10.00
N LEU A 30 7.52 -3.71 10.35
CA LEU A 30 6.46 -4.11 9.43
C LEU A 30 5.61 -2.92 8.98
N ILE A 31 5.19 -2.06 9.91
CA ILE A 31 4.33 -0.90 9.62
C ILE A 31 5.08 0.18 8.84
N ASN A 32 6.35 0.42 9.18
CA ASN A 32 7.21 1.33 8.42
C ASN A 32 7.32 0.87 6.96
N GLU A 33 7.76 -0.37 6.78
CA GLU A 33 7.93 -0.95 5.45
C GLU A 33 6.63 -0.93 4.64
N THR A 34 5.49 -1.26 5.26
CA THR A 34 4.21 -1.41 4.54
C THR A 34 3.46 -0.11 4.30
N VAL A 35 3.57 0.87 5.20
CA VAL A 35 2.75 2.09 5.17
C VAL A 35 3.60 3.35 5.29
N LEU A 36 4.36 3.51 6.37
CA LEU A 36 4.93 4.83 6.70
C LEU A 36 6.07 5.26 5.76
N ASP A 37 6.79 4.30 5.19
CA ASP A 37 7.87 4.52 4.21
C ASP A 37 7.35 4.58 2.75
N ARG A 38 6.04 4.40 2.54
CA ARG A 38 5.44 4.45 1.20
C ARG A 38 5.00 5.87 0.85
N GLU A 39 5.13 6.23 -0.42
CA GLU A 39 4.87 7.59 -0.90
C GLU A 39 3.37 7.92 -0.97
N ASN A 40 2.56 6.95 -1.40
CA ASN A 40 1.12 7.11 -1.60
C ASN A 40 0.37 5.79 -1.37
N PHE A 41 -0.96 5.84 -1.41
CA PHE A 41 -1.81 4.66 -1.22
C PHE A 41 -1.55 3.56 -2.26
N ALA A 42 -1.34 3.92 -3.53
CA ALA A 42 -1.08 2.96 -4.59
C ALA A 42 0.18 2.13 -4.30
N GLU A 43 1.28 2.80 -3.93
CA GLU A 43 2.54 2.14 -3.57
C GLU A 43 2.39 1.27 -2.31
N CYS A 44 1.64 1.74 -1.30
CA CYS A 44 1.30 0.96 -0.10
C CYS A 44 0.52 -0.32 -0.45
N LEU A 45 -0.49 -0.19 -1.29
CA LEU A 45 -1.32 -1.31 -1.71
C LEU A 45 -0.50 -2.30 -2.54
N THR A 46 0.24 -1.82 -3.53
CA THR A 46 1.14 -2.63 -4.37
C THR A 46 2.11 -3.42 -3.50
N TYR A 47 2.80 -2.75 -2.57
CA TYR A 47 3.74 -3.41 -1.67
C TYR A 47 3.10 -4.50 -0.82
N ARG A 48 1.86 -4.29 -0.36
CA ARG A 48 1.13 -5.30 0.42
C ARG A 48 0.71 -6.49 -0.45
N LEU A 49 0.24 -6.23 -1.68
CA LEU A 49 -0.23 -7.25 -2.61
C LEU A 49 0.92 -8.10 -3.15
N THR A 50 2.03 -7.49 -3.56
CA THR A 50 3.19 -8.20 -4.10
C THR A 50 3.70 -9.23 -3.09
N ARG A 51 3.84 -8.86 -1.82
CA ARG A 51 4.27 -9.78 -0.75
C ARG A 51 3.26 -10.86 -0.38
N LYS A 52 1.99 -10.69 -0.75
CA LYS A 52 0.96 -11.74 -0.59
C LYS A 52 0.87 -12.68 -1.78
N LEU A 53 1.23 -12.22 -2.98
CA LEU A 53 1.00 -12.92 -4.24
C LEU A 53 2.28 -13.52 -4.84
N VAL A 54 3.45 -13.04 -4.43
CA VAL A 54 4.74 -13.58 -4.86
C VAL A 54 4.79 -15.09 -4.63
N ASN A 55 5.27 -15.80 -5.64
CA ASN A 55 5.42 -17.24 -5.62
C ASN A 55 6.53 -17.65 -6.60
N HIS A 56 6.76 -18.95 -6.77
CA HIS A 56 7.83 -19.48 -7.61
C HIS A 56 7.69 -19.10 -9.11
N ALA A 57 6.50 -18.73 -9.57
CA ALA A 57 6.24 -18.34 -10.95
C ALA A 57 6.20 -16.80 -11.15
N THR A 58 6.19 -16.00 -10.08
CA THR A 58 6.03 -14.54 -10.21
C THR A 58 6.80 -13.80 -9.12
N SER A 59 7.73 -12.93 -9.53
CA SER A 59 8.56 -12.14 -8.63
C SER A 59 7.85 -10.90 -8.10
N ILE A 60 8.41 -10.29 -7.05
CA ILE A 60 7.90 -9.05 -6.46
C ILE A 60 7.96 -7.91 -7.48
N GLU A 61 9.04 -7.82 -8.23
CA GLU A 61 9.30 -6.77 -9.22
C GLU A 61 8.25 -6.79 -10.33
N VAL A 62 8.00 -7.97 -10.91
CA VAL A 62 6.98 -8.14 -11.97
C VAL A 62 5.59 -7.77 -11.46
N LEU A 63 5.22 -8.23 -10.25
CA LEU A 63 3.94 -7.86 -9.65
C LEU A 63 3.85 -6.37 -9.37
N HIS A 64 4.92 -5.74 -8.90
CA HIS A 64 4.95 -4.33 -8.56
C HIS A 64 4.73 -3.47 -9.80
N GLU A 65 5.53 -3.70 -10.85
CA GLU A 65 5.39 -3.02 -12.14
C GLU A 65 3.97 -3.20 -12.70
N THR A 66 3.43 -4.42 -12.67
CA THR A 66 2.10 -4.73 -13.18
C THR A 66 1.00 -3.96 -12.44
N PHE A 67 1.04 -3.89 -11.11
CA PHE A 67 0.03 -3.17 -10.34
C PHE A 67 0.14 -1.66 -10.54
N MET A 68 1.35 -1.11 -10.53
CA MET A 68 1.55 0.32 -10.74
C MET A 68 1.10 0.75 -12.14
N ASP A 69 1.39 -0.06 -13.17
CA ASP A 69 0.90 0.15 -14.53
C ASP A 69 -0.63 0.11 -14.62
N ALA A 70 -1.26 -0.87 -13.94
CA ALA A 70 -2.71 -0.98 -13.89
C ALA A 70 -3.37 0.25 -13.21
N PHE A 71 -2.81 0.73 -12.10
CA PHE A 71 -3.33 1.91 -11.41
C PHE A 71 -3.15 3.20 -12.20
N LEU A 72 -2.04 3.32 -12.96
CA LEU A 72 -1.79 4.45 -13.84
C LEU A 72 -2.81 4.52 -14.99
N HIS A 73 -3.06 3.38 -15.65
CA HIS A 73 -3.97 3.30 -16.80
C HIS A 73 -5.45 3.23 -16.40
N HIS A 74 -5.75 2.74 -15.21
CA HIS A 74 -7.10 2.61 -14.68
C HIS A 74 -7.20 3.14 -13.23
N PRO A 75 -7.17 4.48 -13.02
CA PRO A 75 -7.22 5.08 -11.68
C PRO A 75 -8.47 4.72 -10.88
N MET A 76 -9.55 4.33 -11.57
CA MET A 76 -10.78 3.84 -10.95
C MET A 76 -10.61 2.57 -10.12
N ILE A 77 -9.52 1.81 -10.28
CA ILE A 77 -9.24 0.65 -9.44
C ILE A 77 -8.98 1.06 -7.97
N LEU A 78 -8.54 2.30 -7.74
CA LEU A 78 -8.23 2.83 -6.41
C LEU A 78 -9.42 3.56 -5.75
N GLN A 79 -10.57 3.64 -6.42
CA GLN A 79 -11.78 4.36 -5.99
C GLN A 79 -12.97 3.42 -5.79
#